data_AF-A0A7Y3BB13-F1
#
_entry.id   AF-A0A7Y3BB13-F1
#
_cell.length_a   1.000
_cell.length_b   1.000
_cell.length_c   1.000
_cell.angle_alpha   90.00
_cell.angle_beta   90.00
_cell.angle_gamma   90.00
#
_symmetry.space_group_name_H-M   'P 1'
#
loop_
_entity.id
_entity.type
_entity.pdbx_description
1 polymer ?
#
loop_
_entity_poly.entity_id
_entity_poly.type
_entity_poly.pdbx_seq_one_letter_code
_entity_poly.pdbx_strand_id
1 'polypeptide(L)'
;KPAAKKPAGKTDDLKKIEGIGPKIASTLTEAGIATFADLAKAKPADISEIIKGVRGNHVPDTWPEQGKLAADGKWDELKTLQDKLDGGKK
;
A
#
# COMPACT_ATOMS: atom_id res chain seq x y z
N LYS A 1 13.85 7.30 18.05
CA LYS A 1 12.62 6.45 17.97
C LYS A 1 12.97 5.24 17.11
N PRO A 2 12.98 4.00 17.65
CA PRO A 2 13.40 2.86 16.84
C PRO A 2 12.23 2.49 15.90
N ALA A 3 12.38 2.79 14.61
CA ALA A 3 11.51 2.27 13.57
C ALA A 3 11.63 0.74 13.56
N ALA A 4 10.49 0.07 13.46
CA ALA A 4 10.31 -1.33 13.75
C ALA A 4 11.35 -2.23 13.05
N LYS A 5 11.87 -3.18 13.83
CA LYS A 5 12.79 -4.24 13.46
C LYS A 5 12.30 -4.95 12.19
N LYS A 6 13.04 -4.80 11.07
CA LYS A 6 12.84 -5.57 9.84
C LYS A 6 13.25 -7.02 10.08
N PRO A 7 12.33 -8.00 10.14
CA PRO A 7 12.71 -9.40 10.06
C PRO A 7 13.08 -9.65 8.60
N ALA A 8 14.28 -10.16 8.35
CA ALA A 8 14.70 -10.59 7.03
C ALA A 8 13.63 -11.54 6.43
N GLY A 9 13.05 -11.15 5.29
CA GLY A 9 12.18 -12.01 4.47
C GLY A 9 10.66 -11.92 4.66
N LYS A 10 10.11 -10.99 5.45
CA LYS A 10 8.64 -10.89 5.63
C LYS A 10 8.01 -9.85 4.70
N THR A 11 7.18 -10.33 3.77
CA THR A 11 6.18 -9.55 3.02
C THR A 11 5.15 -9.00 4.00
N ASP A 12 4.79 -7.73 3.86
CA ASP A 12 3.67 -7.14 4.58
C ASP A 12 2.34 -7.51 3.91
N ASP A 13 1.26 -7.50 4.69
CA ASP A 13 -0.08 -7.68 4.14
C ASP A 13 -0.59 -6.36 3.54
N LEU A 14 -0.22 -6.11 2.27
CA LEU A 14 -0.62 -4.91 1.54
C LEU A 14 -2.15 -4.76 1.40
N LYS A 15 -2.93 -5.82 1.65
CA LYS A 15 -4.41 -5.78 1.66
C LYS A 15 -4.98 -4.90 2.78
N LYS A 16 -4.15 -4.50 3.76
CA LYS A 16 -4.52 -3.51 4.78
C LYS A 16 -4.67 -2.09 4.22
N ILE A 17 -4.17 -1.85 3.02
CA ILE A 17 -4.26 -0.59 2.30
C ILE A 17 -5.57 -0.60 1.51
N GLU A 18 -6.35 0.46 1.65
CA GLU A 18 -7.65 0.52 1.00
C GLU A 18 -7.50 0.61 -0.52
N GLY A 19 -8.33 -0.12 -1.26
CA GLY A 19 -8.20 -0.25 -2.71
C GLY A 19 -7.18 -1.31 -3.16
N ILE A 20 -6.34 -1.85 -2.26
CA ILE A 20 -5.44 -2.98 -2.61
C ILE A 20 -6.15 -4.31 -2.35
N GLY A 21 -6.68 -4.89 -3.43
CA GLY A 21 -7.21 -6.27 -3.42
C GLY A 21 -6.11 -7.34 -3.43
N PRO A 22 -6.46 -8.63 -3.24
CA PRO A 22 -5.51 -9.74 -3.19
C PRO A 22 -4.69 -9.88 -4.48
N LYS A 23 -5.29 -9.61 -5.65
CA LYS A 23 -4.58 -9.68 -6.92
C LYS A 23 -3.56 -8.56 -7.08
N ILE A 24 -3.92 -7.34 -6.67
CA ILE A 24 -3.04 -6.17 -6.68
C ILE A 24 -1.87 -6.39 -5.72
N ALA A 25 -2.13 -6.86 -4.50
CA ALA A 25 -1.09 -7.19 -3.53
C ALA A 25 -0.07 -8.21 -4.08
N SER A 26 -0.56 -9.24 -4.79
CA SER A 26 0.32 -10.20 -5.48
C SER A 26 1.15 -9.51 -6.55
N THR A 27 0.53 -8.77 -7.47
CA THR A 27 1.22 -8.08 -8.57
C THR A 27 2.30 -7.11 -8.05
N LEU A 28 1.99 -6.35 -6.99
CA LEU A 28 2.94 -5.44 -6.36
C LEU A 28 4.11 -6.19 -5.73
N THR A 29 3.84 -7.29 -5.03
CA THR A 29 4.88 -8.14 -4.44
C THR A 29 5.79 -8.73 -5.51
N GLU A 30 5.22 -9.23 -6.61
CA GLU A 30 5.95 -9.77 -7.76
C GLU A 30 6.81 -8.68 -8.44
N ALA A 31 6.37 -7.42 -8.40
CA ALA A 31 7.13 -6.25 -8.87
C ALA A 31 8.17 -5.73 -7.86
N GLY A 32 8.34 -6.38 -6.70
CA GLY A 32 9.30 -6.00 -5.67
C GLY A 32 8.77 -5.03 -4.60
N ILE A 33 7.50 -4.64 -4.68
CA ILE A 33 6.80 -3.88 -3.63
C ILE A 33 6.18 -4.88 -2.67
N ALA A 34 6.98 -5.36 -1.73
CA ALA A 34 6.62 -6.42 -0.80
C ALA A 34 6.28 -5.92 0.61
N THR A 35 6.65 -4.69 0.95
CA THR A 35 6.44 -4.12 2.29
C THR A 35 5.67 -2.80 2.24
N PHE A 36 5.06 -2.40 3.36
CA PHE A 36 4.44 -1.08 3.49
C PHE A 36 5.44 0.04 3.23
N ALA A 37 6.71 -0.17 3.62
CA ALA A 37 7.79 0.78 3.37
C ALA A 37 8.19 0.87 1.90
N ASP A 38 8.09 -0.22 1.13
CA ASP A 38 8.31 -0.19 -0.32
C ASP A 38 7.17 0.55 -1.01
N LEU A 39 5.92 0.27 -0.60
CA LEU A 39 4.73 0.95 -1.11
C LEU A 39 4.77 2.46 -0.82
N ALA A 40 5.22 2.85 0.38
CA ALA A 40 5.38 4.25 0.78
C ALA A 40 6.41 5.02 -0.05
N LYS A 41 7.37 4.32 -0.66
CA LYS A 41 8.42 4.91 -1.51
C LYS A 41 8.04 4.91 -2.98
N ALA A 42 7.12 4.03 -3.38
CA ALA A 42 6.63 3.95 -4.74
C ALA A 42 5.77 5.19 -5.08
N LYS A 43 5.80 5.60 -6.34
CA LYS A 43 4.92 6.68 -6.83
C LYS A 43 3.60 6.09 -7.31
N PRO A 44 2.48 6.83 -7.20
CA PRO A 44 1.19 6.37 -7.72
C PRO A 44 1.25 5.99 -9.21
N ALA A 45 2.01 6.72 -10.02
CA ALA A 45 2.20 6.42 -11.45
C ALA A 45 2.91 5.08 -11.69
N ASP A 46 3.96 4.79 -10.93
CA ASP A 46 4.71 3.52 -11.04
C ASP A 46 3.82 2.34 -10.61
N ILE A 47 3.07 2.51 -9.52
CA ILE A 47 2.07 1.54 -9.04
C ILE A 47 1.01 1.30 -10.11
N SER A 48 0.49 2.36 -10.73
CA SER A 48 -0.53 2.29 -11.77
C SER A 48 -0.04 1.49 -12.99
N GLU A 49 1.20 1.70 -13.42
CA GLU A 49 1.82 0.94 -14.51
C GLU A 49 1.99 -0.55 -14.14
N ILE A 50 2.42 -0.86 -12.91
CA ILE A 50 2.57 -2.24 -12.41
C ILE A 50 1.22 -2.98 -12.44
N ILE A 51 0.14 -2.31 -12.03
CA ILE A 51 -1.19 -2.94 -11.87
C ILE A 51 -2.09 -2.77 -13.10
N LYS A 52 -1.59 -2.17 -14.19
CA LYS A 52 -2.34 -1.85 -15.40
C LYS A 52 -3.08 -3.04 -16.02
N GLY A 53 -2.54 -4.24 -15.87
CA GLY A 53 -3.17 -5.49 -16.34
C GLY A 53 -4.21 -6.08 -15.38
N VAL A 54 -4.37 -5.52 -14.17
CA VAL A 54 -5.34 -5.99 -13.18
C VAL A 54 -6.70 -5.39 -13.49
N ARG A 55 -7.71 -6.23 -13.73
CA ARG A 55 -9.09 -5.78 -13.97
C ARG A 55 -9.63 -4.98 -12.77
N GLY A 56 -10.40 -3.93 -13.06
CA GLY A 56 -11.05 -3.08 -12.05
C GLY A 56 -10.64 -1.61 -12.17
N ASN A 57 -11.30 -0.75 -11.41
CA ASN A 57 -10.92 0.64 -11.27
C ASN A 57 -10.08 0.79 -10.00
N HIS A 58 -8.79 1.11 -10.17
CA HIS A 58 -7.83 1.23 -9.06
C HIS A 58 -7.35 2.67 -8.98
N VAL A 59 -7.33 3.23 -7.77
CA VAL A 59 -6.87 4.61 -7.52
C VAL A 59 -5.66 4.53 -6.58
N PRO A 60 -4.43 4.47 -7.12
CA PRO A 60 -3.22 4.30 -6.32
C PRO A 60 -2.73 5.60 -5.67
N ASP A 61 -3.38 6.74 -5.90
CA ASP A 61 -3.02 8.07 -5.41
C ASP A 61 -2.73 8.11 -3.90
N THR A 62 -3.53 7.38 -3.12
CA THR A 62 -3.42 7.38 -1.66
C THR A 62 -2.65 6.20 -1.09
N TRP A 63 -2.29 5.20 -1.92
CA TRP A 63 -1.61 3.99 -1.44
C TRP A 63 -0.22 4.26 -0.85
N PRO A 64 0.62 5.15 -1.40
CA PRO A 64 1.89 5.49 -0.76
C PRO A 64 1.70 6.17 0.60
N GLU A 65 0.69 7.03 0.74
CA GLU A 65 0.37 7.71 1.99
C GLU A 65 -0.10 6.71 3.06
N GLN A 66 -1.00 5.80 2.68
CA GLN A 66 -1.47 4.71 3.52
C GLN A 66 -0.34 3.74 3.90
N GLY A 67 0.52 3.39 2.93
CA GLY A 67 1.70 2.55 3.14
C GLY A 67 2.68 3.18 4.13
N LYS A 68 2.85 4.51 4.08
CA LYS A 68 3.68 5.22 5.05
C LYS A 68 3.11 5.10 6.47
N LEU A 69 1.81 5.36 6.64
CA LEU A 69 1.15 5.23 7.95
C LEU A 69 1.24 3.79 8.50
N ALA A 70 1.03 2.79 7.64
CA ALA A 70 1.16 1.39 7.99
C ALA A 70 2.61 1.01 8.37
N ALA A 71 3.61 1.48 7.62
CA ALA A 71 5.03 1.26 7.90
C ALA A 71 5.48 1.91 9.23
N ASP A 72 4.90 3.06 9.57
CA ASP A 72 5.12 3.75 10.85
C ASP A 72 4.32 3.14 12.01
N GLY A 73 3.45 2.16 11.75
CA GLY A 73 2.57 1.53 12.73
C GLY A 73 1.42 2.44 13.21
N LYS A 74 1.11 3.51 12.47
CA LYS A 74 0.08 4.50 12.77
C LYS A 74 -1.31 4.02 12.31
N TRP A 75 -1.76 2.90 12.86
CA TRP A 75 -3.00 2.25 12.42
C TRP A 75 -4.25 3.08 12.66
N ASP A 76 -4.30 3.87 13.74
CA ASP A 76 -5.43 4.78 14.01
C ASP A 76 -5.52 5.94 13.01
N GLU A 77 -4.37 6.53 12.63
CA GLU A 77 -4.30 7.55 11.59
C GLU A 77 -4.63 6.97 10.22
N LEU A 78 -4.15 5.76 9.93
CA LEU A 78 -4.48 5.04 8.69
C LEU A 78 -5.99 4.81 8.60
N LYS A 79 -6.62 4.37 9.69
CA LYS A 79 -8.06 4.15 9.73
C LYS A 79 -8.83 5.46 9.54
N THR A 80 -8.41 6.53 10.21
CA THR A 80 -9.02 7.86 10.02
C THR A 80 -8.88 8.37 8.58
N LEU A 81 -7.76 8.08 7.92
CA LEU A 81 -7.59 8.39 6.51
C LEU A 81 -8.55 7.54 5.66
N GLN A 82 -8.59 6.23 5.85
CA GLN A 82 -9.49 5.29 5.15
C GLN A 82 -10.96 5.66 5.30
N ASP A 83 -11.43 6.00 6.50
CA ASP A 83 -12.80 6.42 6.76
C ASP A 83 -13.18 7.73 6.02
N LYS A 84 -12.20 8.48 5.49
CA LYS A 84 -12.42 9.68 4.65
C LYS A 84 -12.29 9.41 3.16
N LEU A 85 -11.78 8.25 2.77
CA LEU A 85 -11.61 7.87 1.38
C LEU A 85 -12.87 7.17 0.86
N ASP A 86 -13.13 7.34 -0.43
CA ASP A 86 -14.09 6.53 -1.18
C ASP A 86 -13.30 5.60 -2.11
N GLY A 87 -12.99 4.39 -1.61
CA GLY A 87 -12.30 3.36 -2.38
C GLY A 87 -10.88 3.76 -2.80
N GLY A 88 -10.14 4.44 -1.93
CA GLY A 88 -8.79 4.94 -2.20
C GLY A 88 -8.73 6.33 -2.84
N LYS A 89 -9.88 6.99 -3.06
CA LYS A 89 -9.98 8.35 -3.62
C LYS A 89 -10.34 9.37 -2.53
N LYS A 90 -9.65 10.51 -2.51
CA LYS A 90 -10.01 11.67 -1.68
C LYS A 90 -11.17 12.44 -2.29
#